data_AF-A0A2A6MIX1-F1
#
_entry.id   AF-A0A2A6MIX1-F1
#
_cell.length_a   1.000
_cell.length_b   1.000
_cell.length_c   1.000
_cell.angle_alpha   90.00
_cell.angle_beta   90.00
_cell.angle_gamma   90.00
#
_symmetry.space_group_name_H-M   'P 1'
#
loop_
_entity.id
_entity.type
_entity.pdbx_description
1 polymer ?
#
loop_
_entity_poly.entity_id
_entity_poly.type
_entity_poly.pdbx_seq_one_letter_code
_entity_poly.pdbx_strand_id
1 'polypeptide(L)'
;MTPAPASSAEELIDHLRGHASAENRAGMARFGIATETALGISNVELRRVARLAKTNQFRALALWRSGIREARILAAYTADPKVLTLDEARLWAADCNSWEIVDTVADLFVAARFEQVLIPEFARDNREFVRRLAFAMIATCAVHLKREPDAALLAWLPLIEVHAEDERNFVKKAVNWALRQIGKRNAACHGPSLALAEKLAASGNRAARWTGKDAVRELTGANVRGRLGLTSGERLSAGKSDG
;
A
#
# COMPACT_ATOMS: atom_id res chain seq x y z
N MET A 1 16.11 -23.85 -15.62
CA MET A 1 16.81 -23.68 -14.32
C MET A 1 15.76 -23.51 -13.22
N THR A 2 16.04 -24.04 -12.03
CA THR A 2 15.18 -23.89 -10.84
C THR A 2 15.71 -22.73 -9.99
N PRO A 3 14.90 -21.70 -9.68
CA PRO A 3 15.32 -20.58 -8.85
C PRO A 3 15.91 -21.06 -7.52
N ALA A 4 17.04 -20.48 -7.12
CA ALA A 4 17.77 -20.87 -5.91
C ALA A 4 18.50 -19.65 -5.32
N PRO A 5 19.01 -19.73 -4.07
CA PRO A 5 19.73 -18.63 -3.44
C PRO A 5 20.89 -18.08 -4.27
N ALA A 6 21.61 -18.96 -4.98
CA ALA A 6 22.75 -18.64 -5.83
C ALA A 6 22.36 -18.11 -7.22
N SER A 7 21.08 -18.14 -7.61
CA SER A 7 20.67 -17.71 -8.94
C SER A 7 21.00 -16.24 -9.18
N SER A 8 21.55 -15.94 -10.36
CA SER A 8 21.86 -14.57 -10.80
C SER A 8 20.58 -13.81 -11.21
N ALA A 9 20.68 -12.50 -11.42
CA ALA A 9 19.55 -11.71 -11.92
C ALA A 9 19.13 -12.13 -13.33
N GLU A 10 20.10 -12.36 -14.22
CA GLU A 10 19.89 -12.81 -15.61
C GLU A 10 19.18 -14.16 -15.64
N GLU A 11 19.67 -15.09 -14.83
CA GLU A 11 19.12 -16.41 -14.63
C GLU A 11 17.66 -16.40 -14.16
N LEU A 12 17.32 -15.50 -13.22
CA LEU A 12 15.93 -15.31 -12.79
C LEU A 12 15.09 -14.63 -13.87
N ILE A 13 15.63 -13.67 -14.61
CA ILE A 13 14.93 -13.01 -15.72
C ILE A 13 14.60 -14.02 -16.82
N ASP A 14 15.53 -14.90 -17.18
CA ASP A 14 15.30 -15.94 -18.18
C ASP A 14 14.28 -16.97 -17.67
N HIS A 15 14.32 -17.32 -16.39
CA HIS A 15 13.27 -18.12 -15.77
C HIS A 15 11.90 -17.44 -15.89
N LEU A 16 11.79 -16.14 -15.58
CA LEU A 16 10.53 -15.39 -15.71
C LEU A 16 10.05 -15.36 -17.17
N ARG A 17 10.94 -15.07 -18.13
CA ARG A 17 10.60 -15.06 -19.57
C ARG A 17 10.06 -16.41 -20.03
N GLY A 18 10.66 -17.51 -19.57
CA GLY A 18 10.18 -18.87 -19.86
C GLY A 18 8.78 -19.19 -19.31
N HIS A 19 8.27 -18.40 -18.35
CA HIS A 19 6.93 -18.55 -17.77
C HIS A 19 5.98 -17.40 -18.19
N ALA A 20 6.35 -16.61 -19.20
CA ALA A 20 5.52 -15.51 -19.67
C ALA A 20 4.18 -16.02 -20.25
N SER A 21 3.11 -15.27 -20.00
CA SER A 21 1.77 -15.56 -20.50
C SER A 21 1.19 -14.33 -21.20
N ALA A 22 1.07 -14.40 -22.52
CA ALA A 22 0.48 -13.34 -23.33
C ALA A 22 -1.01 -13.12 -23.01
N GLU A 23 -1.74 -14.19 -22.69
CA GLU A 23 -3.13 -14.14 -22.26
C GLU A 23 -3.29 -13.36 -20.95
N ASN A 24 -2.50 -13.71 -19.93
CA ASN A 24 -2.53 -13.00 -18.65
C ASN A 24 -2.14 -11.54 -18.84
N ARG A 25 -1.10 -11.28 -19.64
CA ARG A 25 -0.66 -9.92 -19.96
C ARG A 25 -1.78 -9.09 -20.58
N ALA A 26 -2.55 -9.64 -21.52
CA ALA A 26 -3.70 -8.95 -22.12
C ALA A 26 -4.79 -8.63 -21.09
N GLY A 27 -4.99 -9.51 -20.11
CA GLY A 27 -5.94 -9.30 -19.00
C GLY A 27 -5.54 -8.17 -18.04
N MET A 28 -4.25 -7.84 -17.92
CA MET A 28 -3.73 -6.87 -16.95
C MET A 28 -4.18 -5.43 -17.21
N ALA A 29 -4.41 -5.07 -18.48
CA ALA A 29 -4.87 -3.72 -18.86
C ALA A 29 -6.22 -3.37 -18.21
N ARG A 30 -7.09 -4.37 -17.96
CA ARG A 30 -8.38 -4.20 -17.27
C ARG A 30 -8.24 -3.71 -15.83
N PHE A 31 -7.06 -3.89 -15.23
CA PHE A 31 -6.72 -3.47 -13.88
C PHE A 31 -5.89 -2.18 -13.85
N GLY A 32 -5.70 -1.51 -14.99
CA GLY A 32 -4.91 -0.29 -15.10
C GLY A 32 -3.42 -0.51 -14.85
N ILE A 33 -2.91 -1.70 -15.20
CA ILE A 33 -1.49 -2.05 -15.09
C ILE A 33 -0.81 -1.80 -16.44
N ALA A 34 0.33 -1.14 -16.41
CA ALA A 34 1.22 -0.96 -17.56
C ALA A 34 1.72 -2.32 -18.08
N THR A 35 1.53 -2.60 -19.36
CA THR A 35 1.80 -3.93 -19.95
C THR A 35 3.03 -3.98 -20.86
N GLU A 36 3.66 -2.82 -21.09
CA GLU A 36 4.76 -2.64 -22.04
C GLU A 36 5.98 -3.49 -21.66
N THR A 37 6.25 -3.63 -20.35
CA THR A 37 7.34 -4.45 -19.82
C THR A 37 6.87 -5.67 -19.02
N ALA A 38 5.59 -6.01 -19.14
CA ALA A 38 4.98 -7.12 -18.40
C ALA A 38 5.13 -8.46 -19.12
N LEU A 39 5.37 -9.51 -18.33
CA LEU A 39 5.42 -10.91 -18.77
C LEU A 39 4.11 -11.66 -18.49
N GLY A 40 3.20 -11.12 -17.68
CA GLY A 40 1.91 -11.75 -17.38
C GLY A 40 2.00 -12.85 -16.31
N ILE A 41 2.94 -12.73 -15.37
CA ILE A 41 3.15 -13.70 -14.29
C ILE A 41 2.41 -13.23 -13.04
N SER A 42 1.70 -14.15 -12.39
CA SER A 42 0.95 -13.85 -11.19
C SER A 42 1.86 -13.50 -10.01
N ASN A 43 1.38 -12.65 -9.10
CA ASN A 43 2.12 -12.34 -7.87
C ASN A 43 2.31 -13.59 -6.98
N VAL A 44 1.47 -14.62 -7.11
CA VAL A 44 1.61 -15.90 -6.39
C VAL A 44 2.87 -16.64 -6.86
N GLU A 45 3.07 -16.75 -8.18
CA GLU A 45 4.26 -17.36 -8.74
C GLU A 45 5.51 -16.52 -8.43
N LEU A 46 5.44 -15.18 -8.52
CA LEU A 46 6.56 -14.32 -8.13
C LEU A 46 6.96 -14.51 -6.66
N ARG A 47 5.99 -14.67 -5.74
CA ARG A 47 6.28 -15.00 -4.34
C ARG A 47 6.89 -16.39 -4.18
N ARG A 48 6.48 -17.37 -4.99
CA ARG A 48 7.11 -18.70 -5.02
C ARG A 48 8.58 -18.60 -5.45
N VAL A 49 8.86 -17.88 -6.53
CA VAL A 49 10.23 -17.63 -7.00
C VAL A 49 11.05 -16.91 -5.93
N ALA A 50 10.51 -15.85 -5.31
CA ALA A 50 11.19 -15.13 -4.23
C ALA A 50 11.54 -16.02 -3.03
N ARG A 51 10.63 -16.94 -2.63
CA ARG A 51 10.90 -17.89 -1.53
C ARG A 51 12.04 -18.85 -1.83
N LEU A 52 12.22 -19.23 -3.10
CA LEU A 52 13.31 -20.10 -3.55
C LEU A 52 14.62 -19.32 -3.71
N ALA A 53 14.56 -18.15 -4.35
CA ALA A 53 15.71 -17.28 -4.61
C ALA A 53 16.26 -16.59 -3.34
N LYS A 54 15.45 -16.44 -2.29
CA LYS A 54 15.79 -15.76 -1.02
C LYS A 54 16.19 -14.30 -1.22
N THR A 55 16.49 -13.63 -0.10
CA THR A 55 16.96 -12.25 -0.05
C THR A 55 18.38 -12.14 -0.59
N ASN A 56 18.61 -11.18 -1.49
CA ASN A 56 19.94 -10.77 -1.98
C ASN A 56 19.84 -9.35 -2.57
N GLN A 57 20.41 -8.36 -1.87
CA GLN A 57 20.29 -6.96 -2.27
C GLN A 57 20.95 -6.67 -3.63
N PHE A 58 22.14 -7.19 -3.89
CA PHE A 58 22.83 -6.96 -5.17
C PHE A 58 22.01 -7.45 -6.35
N ARG A 59 21.43 -8.64 -6.23
CA ARG A 59 20.54 -9.20 -7.24
C ARG A 59 19.24 -8.41 -7.36
N ALA A 60 18.65 -7.97 -6.25
CA ALA A 60 17.43 -7.15 -6.27
C ALA A 60 17.65 -5.85 -7.08
N LEU A 61 18.79 -5.17 -6.88
CA LEU A 61 19.15 -3.98 -7.67
C LEU A 61 19.28 -4.29 -9.17
N ALA A 62 19.93 -5.41 -9.52
CA ALA A 62 20.06 -5.83 -10.92
C ALA A 62 18.70 -6.19 -11.55
N LEU A 63 17.83 -6.90 -10.82
CA LEU A 63 16.47 -7.20 -11.25
C LEU A 63 15.65 -5.92 -11.48
N TRP A 64 15.78 -4.93 -10.58
CA TRP A 64 15.07 -3.66 -10.70
C TRP A 64 15.45 -2.90 -11.97
N ARG A 65 16.76 -2.83 -12.26
CA ARG A 65 17.34 -2.15 -13.44
C ARG A 65 16.92 -2.77 -14.77
N SER A 66 16.43 -4.01 -14.78
CA SER A 66 15.97 -4.65 -16.02
C SER A 66 14.75 -3.97 -16.66
N GLY A 67 13.98 -3.18 -15.88
CA GLY A 67 12.75 -2.54 -16.34
C GLY A 67 11.56 -3.49 -16.54
N ILE A 68 11.76 -4.80 -16.43
CA ILE A 68 10.71 -5.82 -16.55
C ILE A 68 9.83 -5.75 -15.29
N ARG A 69 8.51 -5.64 -15.47
CA ARG A 69 7.55 -5.49 -14.37
C ARG A 69 7.70 -6.60 -13.31
N GLU A 70 7.66 -7.86 -13.74
CA GLU A 70 7.79 -9.03 -12.87
C GLU A 70 9.15 -9.08 -12.17
N ALA A 71 10.22 -8.65 -12.85
CA ALA A 71 11.56 -8.57 -12.25
C ALA A 71 11.63 -7.47 -11.18
N ARG A 72 10.98 -6.32 -11.37
CA ARG A 72 10.87 -5.25 -10.35
C ARG A 72 10.08 -5.70 -9.11
N ILE A 73 8.98 -6.42 -9.31
CA ILE A 73 8.23 -7.02 -8.19
C ILE A 73 9.09 -8.07 -7.47
N LEU A 74 9.79 -8.92 -8.20
CA LEU A 74 10.71 -9.91 -7.63
C LEU A 74 11.89 -9.24 -6.90
N ALA A 75 12.40 -8.12 -7.42
CA ALA A 75 13.40 -7.29 -6.75
C ALA A 75 12.89 -6.82 -5.39
N ALA A 76 11.69 -6.24 -5.34
CA ALA A 76 11.10 -5.78 -4.09
C ALA A 76 10.86 -6.93 -3.08
N TYR A 77 10.52 -8.14 -3.54
CA TYR A 77 10.40 -9.31 -2.66
C TYR A 77 11.73 -9.89 -2.18
N THR A 78 12.85 -9.60 -2.84
CA THR A 78 14.17 -10.19 -2.55
C THR A 78 15.21 -9.17 -2.12
N ALA A 79 14.86 -7.88 -2.06
CA ALA A 79 15.67 -6.83 -1.47
C ALA A 79 15.85 -7.05 0.04
N ASP A 80 16.98 -6.60 0.58
CA ASP A 80 17.22 -6.61 2.02
C ASP A 80 16.89 -5.23 2.59
N PRO A 81 15.80 -5.08 3.37
CA PRO A 81 15.42 -3.79 3.94
C PRO A 81 16.47 -3.21 4.89
N LYS A 82 17.39 -4.01 5.43
CA LYS A 82 18.41 -3.55 6.37
C LYS A 82 19.57 -2.82 5.71
N VAL A 83 19.78 -3.05 4.42
CA VAL A 83 20.88 -2.46 3.65
C VAL A 83 20.40 -1.63 2.45
N LEU A 84 19.10 -1.65 2.16
CA LEU A 84 18.48 -0.70 1.25
C LEU A 84 18.76 0.72 1.74
N THR A 85 19.09 1.63 0.82
CA THR A 85 19.34 3.04 1.13
C THR A 85 18.15 3.92 0.75
N LEU A 86 18.08 5.13 1.34
CA LEU A 86 17.07 6.13 0.95
C LEU A 86 17.22 6.55 -0.52
N ASP A 87 18.45 6.61 -1.04
CA ASP A 87 18.69 7.00 -2.43
C ASP A 87 18.24 5.92 -3.41
N GLU A 88 18.48 4.64 -3.10
CA GLU A 88 17.91 3.53 -3.86
C GLU A 88 16.37 3.56 -3.80
N ALA A 89 15.79 3.82 -2.63
CA ALA A 89 14.34 3.93 -2.48
C ALA A 89 13.75 5.07 -3.32
N ARG A 90 14.42 6.23 -3.39
CA ARG A 90 14.02 7.35 -4.26
C ARG A 90 14.10 7.00 -5.74
N LEU A 91 15.16 6.32 -6.16
CA LEU A 91 15.31 5.82 -7.53
C LEU A 91 14.16 4.85 -7.88
N TRP A 92 13.86 3.92 -6.99
CA TRP A 92 12.77 2.97 -7.18
C TRP A 92 11.40 3.66 -7.22
N ALA A 93 11.17 4.66 -6.36
CA ALA A 93 9.95 5.46 -6.40
C ALA A 93 9.79 6.20 -7.74
N ALA A 94 10.88 6.79 -8.27
CA ALA A 94 10.87 7.49 -9.55
C ALA A 94 10.57 6.57 -10.74
N ASP A 95 10.97 5.30 -10.65
CA ASP A 95 10.78 4.28 -11.69
C ASP A 95 9.38 3.62 -11.67
N CYS A 96 8.59 3.83 -10.62
CA CYS A 96 7.26 3.26 -10.48
C CYS A 96 6.30 3.80 -11.56
N ASN A 97 5.71 2.90 -12.34
CA ASN A 97 4.77 3.21 -13.43
C ASN A 97 3.43 2.47 -13.30
N SER A 98 3.22 1.76 -12.20
CA SER A 98 2.00 1.00 -11.96
C SER A 98 1.71 0.88 -10.45
N TRP A 99 0.43 0.76 -10.10
CA TRP A 99 -0.01 0.82 -8.72
C TRP A 99 0.46 -0.38 -7.89
N GLU A 100 0.64 -1.53 -8.52
CA GLU A 100 1.05 -2.77 -7.86
C GLU A 100 2.55 -2.83 -7.60
N ILE A 101 3.38 -2.19 -8.44
CA ILE A 101 4.79 -1.98 -8.12
C ILE A 101 4.88 -1.06 -6.91
N VAL A 102 4.14 0.06 -6.92
CA VAL A 102 4.04 1.00 -5.79
C VAL A 102 3.68 0.28 -4.50
N ASP A 103 2.59 -0.49 -4.50
CA ASP A 103 2.13 -1.16 -3.28
C ASP A 103 3.14 -2.23 -2.81
N THR A 104 3.88 -2.87 -3.73
CA THR A 104 4.94 -3.83 -3.37
C THR A 104 6.17 -3.14 -2.74
N VAL A 105 6.61 -2.00 -3.29
CA VAL A 105 7.75 -1.26 -2.72
C VAL A 105 7.39 -0.53 -1.42
N ALA A 106 6.11 -0.17 -1.22
CA ALA A 106 5.65 0.39 0.04
C ALA A 106 5.92 -0.56 1.21
N ASP A 107 5.63 -1.85 1.04
CA ASP A 107 5.93 -2.89 2.04
C ASP A 107 7.43 -2.96 2.36
N LEU A 108 8.28 -2.91 1.33
CA LEU A 108 9.73 -2.91 1.49
C LEU A 108 10.23 -1.66 2.23
N PHE A 109 9.74 -0.47 1.88
CA PHE A 109 10.20 0.79 2.47
C PHE A 109 9.77 0.93 3.93
N VAL A 110 8.58 0.43 4.28
CA VAL A 110 8.14 0.35 5.68
C VAL A 110 8.94 -0.70 6.45
N ALA A 111 9.29 -1.83 5.82
CA ALA A 111 10.20 -2.80 6.44
C ALA A 111 11.61 -2.22 6.69
N ALA A 112 12.07 -1.31 5.81
CA ALA A 112 13.33 -0.58 5.94
C ALA A 112 13.27 0.62 6.91
N ARG A 113 12.11 0.89 7.51
CA ARG A 113 11.87 2.01 8.46
C ARG A 113 12.06 3.41 7.85
N PHE A 114 11.68 3.58 6.59
CA PHE A 114 11.82 4.86 5.87
C PHE A 114 10.61 5.78 5.95
N GLU A 115 9.53 5.37 6.62
CA GLU A 115 8.25 6.09 6.65
C GLU A 115 8.37 7.55 7.09
N GLN A 116 9.23 7.86 8.08
CA GLN A 116 9.38 9.21 8.61
C GLN A 116 10.02 10.18 7.60
N VAL A 117 10.88 9.68 6.72
CA VAL A 117 11.58 10.49 5.72
C VAL A 117 10.79 10.54 4.43
N LEU A 118 10.38 9.38 3.91
CA LEU A 118 9.84 9.28 2.55
C LEU A 118 8.37 9.68 2.44
N ILE A 119 7.53 9.48 3.47
CA ILE A 119 6.10 9.85 3.37
C ILE A 119 5.93 11.37 3.14
N PRO A 120 6.55 12.27 3.94
CA PRO A 120 6.43 13.71 3.70
C PRO A 120 7.07 14.16 2.39
N GLU A 121 8.17 13.53 1.97
CA GLU A 121 8.86 13.82 0.71
C GLU A 121 7.96 13.46 -0.48
N PHE A 122 7.49 12.21 -0.53
CA PHE A 122 6.73 11.67 -1.65
C PHE A 122 5.32 12.28 -1.78
N ALA A 123 4.68 12.65 -0.67
CA ALA A 123 3.37 13.30 -0.74
C ALA A 123 3.43 14.67 -1.46
N ARG A 124 4.53 15.41 -1.29
CA ARG A 124 4.76 16.69 -1.97
C ARG A 124 5.11 16.53 -3.45
N ASP A 125 5.56 15.34 -3.87
CA ASP A 125 5.91 15.08 -5.27
C ASP A 125 4.65 15.13 -6.16
N ASN A 126 4.77 15.71 -7.35
CA ASN A 126 3.68 15.83 -8.31
C ASN A 126 3.54 14.61 -9.22
N ARG A 127 4.54 13.72 -9.31
CA ARG A 127 4.45 12.48 -10.07
C ARG A 127 3.44 11.54 -9.41
N GLU A 128 2.51 11.00 -10.21
CA GLU A 128 1.34 10.26 -9.70
C GLU A 128 1.72 9.07 -8.82
N PHE A 129 2.63 8.22 -9.28
CA PHE A 129 3.03 7.01 -8.55
C PHE A 129 3.92 7.29 -7.36
N VAL A 130 4.76 8.34 -7.40
CA VAL A 130 5.53 8.78 -6.22
C VAL A 130 4.56 9.27 -5.14
N ARG A 131 3.58 10.12 -5.49
CA ARG A 131 2.56 10.55 -4.53
C ARG A 131 1.72 9.39 -4.02
N ARG A 132 1.30 8.47 -4.89
CA ARG A 132 0.60 7.25 -4.49
C ARG A 132 1.40 6.49 -3.43
N LEU A 133 2.71 6.36 -3.62
CA LEU A 133 3.59 5.61 -2.73
C LEU A 133 3.58 6.16 -1.30
N ALA A 134 3.52 7.48 -1.12
CA ALA A 134 3.37 8.08 0.21
C ALA A 134 2.15 7.51 0.97
N PHE A 135 1.00 7.46 0.30
CA PHE A 135 -0.25 6.99 0.92
C PHE A 135 -0.33 5.47 1.02
N ALA A 136 0.27 4.74 0.08
CA ALA A 136 0.45 3.29 0.20
C ALA A 136 1.32 2.96 1.43
N MET A 137 2.42 3.69 1.65
CA MET A 137 3.25 3.54 2.85
C MET A 137 2.46 3.84 4.14
N ILE A 138 1.64 4.89 4.19
CA ILE A 138 0.77 5.15 5.35
C ILE A 138 -0.17 3.97 5.63
N ALA A 139 -0.81 3.43 4.59
CA ALA A 139 -1.69 2.27 4.71
C ALA A 139 -0.94 1.04 5.24
N THR A 140 0.25 0.75 4.70
CA THR A 140 1.15 -0.31 5.14
C THR A 140 1.57 -0.11 6.60
N CYS A 141 1.95 1.10 7.01
CA CYS A 141 2.28 1.42 8.40
C CYS A 141 1.13 1.09 9.35
N ALA A 142 -0.10 1.50 9.01
CA ALA A 142 -1.28 1.25 9.82
C ALA A 142 -1.56 -0.26 10.04
N VAL A 143 -1.30 -1.10 9.03
CA VAL A 143 -1.49 -2.55 9.07
C VAL A 143 -0.35 -3.29 9.78
N HIS A 144 0.90 -2.94 9.49
CA HIS A 144 2.06 -3.74 9.88
C HIS A 144 2.76 -3.26 11.15
N LEU A 145 2.79 -1.95 11.40
CA LEU A 145 3.54 -1.38 12.51
C LEU A 145 2.73 -1.41 13.81
N LYS A 146 2.30 -2.59 14.26
CA LYS A 146 1.34 -2.79 15.37
C LYS A 146 1.82 -2.26 16.74
N ARG A 147 3.13 -2.05 16.90
CA ARG A 147 3.75 -1.56 18.14
C ARG A 147 4.02 -0.05 18.14
N GLU A 148 3.87 0.60 17.00
CA GLU A 148 4.06 2.04 16.93
C GLU A 148 2.95 2.78 17.70
N PRO A 149 3.29 3.88 18.40
CA PRO A 149 2.29 4.71 19.05
C PRO A 149 1.23 5.17 18.05
N ASP A 150 -0.03 5.15 18.46
CA ASP A 150 -1.14 5.59 17.61
C ASP A 150 -0.95 7.04 17.13
N ALA A 151 -0.36 7.88 17.97
CA ALA A 151 0.01 9.26 17.64
C ALA A 151 0.90 9.36 16.38
N ALA A 152 1.80 8.39 16.14
CA ALA A 152 2.67 8.39 14.98
C ALA A 152 1.89 8.17 13.67
N LEU A 153 0.81 7.39 13.70
CA LEU A 153 -0.06 7.15 12.55
C LEU A 153 -1.03 8.32 12.37
N LEU A 154 -1.58 8.82 13.48
CA LEU A 154 -2.50 9.97 13.49
C LEU A 154 -1.84 11.26 12.97
N ALA A 155 -0.53 11.41 13.15
CA ALA A 155 0.25 12.52 12.61
C ALA A 155 0.18 12.64 11.07
N TRP A 156 -0.21 11.58 10.36
CA TRP A 156 -0.40 11.60 8.91
C TRP A 156 -1.81 11.95 8.43
N LEU A 157 -2.79 12.10 9.34
CA LEU A 157 -4.14 12.54 8.96
C LEU A 157 -4.17 13.92 8.28
N PRO A 158 -3.39 14.94 8.72
CA PRO A 158 -3.32 16.21 7.99
C PRO A 158 -2.82 16.06 6.55
N LEU A 159 -1.88 15.13 6.30
CA LEU A 159 -1.37 14.87 4.96
C LEU A 159 -2.43 14.21 4.07
N ILE A 160 -3.20 13.29 4.63
CA ILE A 160 -4.36 12.69 3.97
C ILE A 160 -5.39 13.77 3.61
N GLU A 161 -5.68 14.69 4.54
CA GLU A 161 -6.63 15.79 4.29
C GLU A 161 -6.18 16.67 3.13
N VAL A 162 -4.94 17.16 3.16
CA VAL A 162 -4.37 18.04 2.13
C VAL A 162 -4.43 17.41 0.73
N HIS A 163 -4.22 16.10 0.62
CA HIS A 163 -4.19 15.40 -0.67
C HIS A 163 -5.50 14.69 -1.03
N ALA A 164 -6.56 14.82 -0.22
CA ALA A 164 -7.87 14.22 -0.51
C ALA A 164 -8.53 14.81 -1.77
N GLU A 165 -8.11 16.00 -2.19
CA GLU A 165 -8.60 16.69 -3.38
C GLU A 165 -7.94 16.24 -4.69
N ASP A 166 -6.93 15.38 -4.64
CA ASP A 166 -6.27 14.87 -5.85
C ASP A 166 -7.23 14.01 -6.67
N GLU A 167 -7.58 14.48 -7.88
CA GLU A 167 -8.57 13.80 -8.72
C GLU A 167 -8.01 12.54 -9.42
N ARG A 168 -6.69 12.37 -9.44
CA ARG A 168 -6.04 11.23 -10.11
C ARG A 168 -6.37 9.94 -9.39
N ASN A 169 -6.93 8.98 -10.14
CA ASN A 169 -7.56 7.79 -9.55
C ASN A 169 -6.61 6.96 -8.68
N PHE A 170 -5.32 6.85 -9.05
CA PHE A 170 -4.38 6.07 -8.27
C PHE A 170 -3.99 6.74 -6.96
N VAL A 171 -3.87 8.08 -6.94
CA VAL A 171 -3.60 8.83 -5.71
C VAL A 171 -4.86 8.84 -4.83
N LYS A 172 -6.01 9.23 -5.38
CA LYS A 172 -7.30 9.26 -4.67
C LYS A 172 -7.62 7.94 -3.96
N LYS A 173 -7.44 6.81 -4.64
CA LYS A 173 -7.65 5.48 -4.05
C LYS A 173 -6.66 5.19 -2.92
N ALA A 174 -5.40 5.61 -3.04
CA ALA A 174 -4.40 5.42 -1.99
C ALA A 174 -4.65 6.32 -0.77
N VAL A 175 -5.08 7.57 -0.96
CA VAL A 175 -5.48 8.47 0.13
C VAL A 175 -6.66 7.90 0.91
N ASN A 176 -7.72 7.45 0.21
CA ASN A 176 -8.84 6.75 0.84
C ASN A 176 -8.39 5.47 1.56
N TRP A 177 -7.52 4.68 0.94
CA TRP A 177 -7.02 3.45 1.56
C TRP A 177 -6.24 3.74 2.86
N ALA A 178 -5.35 4.73 2.85
CA ALA A 178 -4.60 5.17 4.03
C ALA A 178 -5.53 5.57 5.17
N LEU A 179 -6.52 6.44 4.90
CA LEU A 179 -7.52 6.88 5.88
C LEU A 179 -8.27 5.70 6.51
N ARG A 180 -8.75 4.77 5.67
CA ARG A 180 -9.46 3.57 6.16
C ARG A 180 -8.56 2.67 6.99
N GLN A 181 -7.29 2.48 6.62
CA GLN A 181 -6.40 1.60 7.40
C GLN A 181 -6.04 2.20 8.75
N ILE A 182 -5.79 3.52 8.85
CA ILE A 182 -5.60 4.17 10.15
C ILE A 182 -6.86 3.96 11.02
N GLY A 183 -8.05 4.28 10.51
CA GLY A 183 -9.29 4.16 11.28
C GLY A 183 -9.69 2.71 11.64
N LYS A 184 -9.17 1.72 10.93
CA LYS A 184 -9.38 0.29 11.22
C LYS A 184 -8.36 -0.30 12.17
N ARG A 185 -7.28 0.42 12.50
CA ARG A 185 -6.17 -0.11 13.30
C ARG A 185 -6.62 -0.53 14.70
N ASN A 186 -7.21 0.40 15.44
CA ASN A 186 -7.71 0.22 16.80
C ASN A 186 -8.74 1.32 17.16
N ALA A 187 -9.34 1.23 18.35
CA ALA A 187 -10.34 2.19 18.82
C ALA A 187 -9.80 3.64 18.93
N ALA A 188 -8.55 3.82 19.36
CA ALA A 188 -7.94 5.14 19.51
C ALA A 188 -7.72 5.85 18.16
N CYS A 189 -7.35 5.11 17.11
CA CYS A 189 -7.21 5.66 15.76
C CYS A 189 -8.57 5.86 15.05
N HIS A 190 -9.60 5.13 15.47
CA HIS A 190 -10.90 5.12 14.82
C HIS A 190 -11.59 6.48 14.85
N GLY A 191 -11.73 7.09 16.04
CA GLY A 191 -12.43 8.36 16.23
C GLY A 191 -11.87 9.49 15.36
N PRO A 192 -10.56 9.81 15.46
CA PRO A 192 -9.93 10.85 14.63
C PRO A 192 -10.06 10.58 13.12
N SER A 193 -9.94 9.32 12.70
CA SER A 193 -10.05 8.94 11.29
C SER A 193 -11.49 9.07 10.77
N LEU A 194 -12.48 8.70 11.59
CA LEU A 194 -13.89 8.85 11.26
C LEU A 194 -14.26 10.35 11.17
N ALA A 195 -13.79 11.17 12.11
CA ALA A 195 -14.01 12.61 12.07
C ALA A 195 -13.45 13.26 10.80
N LEU A 196 -12.23 12.87 10.38
CA LEU A 196 -11.68 13.32 9.09
C LEU A 196 -12.51 12.80 7.92
N ALA A 197 -12.94 11.54 7.93
CA ALA A 197 -13.77 10.97 6.87
C ALA A 197 -15.10 11.72 6.73
N GLU A 198 -15.76 12.08 7.83
CA GLU A 198 -17.00 12.87 7.85
C GLU A 198 -16.79 14.29 7.30
N LYS A 199 -15.70 14.96 7.72
CA LYS A 199 -15.29 16.26 7.17
C LYS A 199 -15.10 16.20 5.66
N LEU A 200 -14.37 15.21 5.17
CA LEU A 200 -14.14 15.01 3.73
C LEU A 200 -15.46 14.69 3.01
N ALA A 201 -16.36 13.91 3.60
CA ALA A 201 -17.66 13.56 3.03
C ALA A 201 -18.58 14.79 2.82
N ALA A 202 -18.39 15.84 3.62
CA ALA A 202 -19.10 17.12 3.50
C ALA A 202 -18.42 18.10 2.52
N SER A 203 -17.24 17.79 1.99
CA SER A 203 -16.50 18.69 1.10
C SER A 203 -17.23 18.99 -0.22
N GLY A 204 -17.05 20.21 -0.73
CA GLY A 204 -17.46 20.62 -2.08
C GLY A 204 -16.63 19.96 -3.18
N ASN A 205 -15.39 19.56 -2.90
CA ASN A 205 -14.51 18.86 -3.83
C ASN A 205 -14.99 17.41 -4.06
N ARG A 206 -15.07 16.99 -5.33
CA ARG A 206 -15.59 15.66 -5.71
C ARG A 206 -14.72 14.51 -5.22
N ALA A 207 -13.39 14.63 -5.35
CA ALA A 207 -12.44 13.61 -4.93
C ALA A 207 -12.45 13.47 -3.40
N ALA A 208 -12.40 14.58 -2.67
CA ALA A 208 -12.47 14.59 -1.21
C ALA A 208 -13.77 13.95 -0.70
N ARG A 209 -14.91 14.37 -1.27
CA ARG A 209 -16.22 13.83 -0.94
C ARG A 209 -16.34 12.33 -1.20
N TRP A 210 -15.79 11.85 -2.31
CA TRP A 210 -15.75 10.41 -2.61
C TRP A 210 -14.92 9.66 -1.56
N THR A 211 -13.72 10.15 -1.25
CA THR A 211 -12.82 9.58 -0.24
C THR A 211 -13.50 9.50 1.12
N GLY A 212 -14.12 10.59 1.57
CA GLY A 212 -14.82 10.67 2.84
C GLY A 212 -16.02 9.75 2.92
N LYS A 213 -16.93 9.77 1.93
CA LYS A 213 -18.12 8.92 1.93
C LYS A 213 -17.78 7.43 1.97
N ASP A 214 -16.79 7.00 1.19
CA ASP A 214 -16.36 5.61 1.19
C ASP A 214 -15.71 5.20 2.52
N ALA A 215 -14.86 6.07 3.10
CA ALA A 215 -14.25 5.82 4.40
C ALA A 215 -15.29 5.78 5.53
N VAL A 216 -16.26 6.71 5.58
CA VAL A 216 -17.36 6.71 6.56
C VAL A 216 -18.13 5.39 6.47
N ARG A 217 -18.52 4.97 5.26
CA ARG A 217 -19.26 3.72 5.05
C ARG A 217 -18.52 2.52 5.65
N GLU A 218 -17.21 2.41 5.43
CA GLU A 218 -16.44 1.27 5.93
C GLU A 218 -16.18 1.35 7.44
N LEU A 219 -15.80 2.52 7.95
CA LEU A 219 -15.48 2.71 9.36
C LEU A 219 -16.72 2.56 10.26
N THR A 220 -17.89 3.01 9.82
CA THR A 220 -19.14 2.83 10.56
C THR A 220 -19.74 1.42 10.42
N GLY A 221 -19.19 0.57 9.54
CA GLY A 221 -19.67 -0.79 9.33
C GLY A 221 -19.57 -1.66 10.58
N ALA A 222 -20.61 -2.47 10.83
CA ALA A 222 -20.72 -3.32 12.02
C ALA A 222 -19.48 -4.22 12.24
N ASN A 223 -18.90 -4.75 11.16
CA ASN A 223 -17.69 -5.59 11.23
C ASN A 223 -16.48 -4.83 11.79
N VAL A 224 -16.26 -3.58 11.35
CA VAL A 224 -15.16 -2.74 11.85
C VAL A 224 -15.43 -2.39 13.31
N ARG A 225 -16.62 -1.87 13.63
CA ARG A 225 -16.98 -1.47 14.99
C ARG A 225 -16.92 -2.64 15.98
N GLY A 226 -17.41 -3.81 15.59
CA GLY A 226 -17.34 -5.05 16.38
C GLY A 226 -15.91 -5.48 16.68
N ARG A 227 -15.05 -5.54 15.64
CA ARG A 227 -13.62 -5.87 15.82
C ARG A 227 -12.89 -4.88 16.72
N LEU A 228 -13.32 -3.62 16.75
CA LEU A 228 -12.73 -2.56 17.55
C LEU A 228 -13.35 -2.40 18.95
N GLY A 229 -14.36 -3.19 19.30
CA GLY A 229 -15.07 -3.06 20.58
C GLY A 229 -15.90 -1.78 20.71
N LEU A 230 -16.30 -1.17 19.59
CA LEU A 230 -17.06 0.08 19.52
C LEU A 230 -18.58 -0.14 19.35
N THR A 231 -19.08 -1.33 19.70
CA THR A 231 -20.51 -1.60 19.70
C THR A 231 -21.18 -0.85 20.84
N SER A 232 -22.19 -0.04 20.55
CA SER A 232 -23.00 0.63 21.56
C SER A 232 -23.59 -0.43 22.50
N GLY A 233 -23.25 -0.36 23.78
CA GLY A 233 -23.90 -1.15 24.81
C GLY A 233 -25.30 -0.61 25.06
N GLU A 234 -26.30 -1.10 24.32
CA GLU A 234 -27.70 -0.96 24.69
C GLU A 234 -28.31 -2.36 24.85
N ARG A 235 -28.16 -2.92 26.05
CA ARG A 235 -29.28 -3.65 26.66
C ARG A 235 -29.84 -2.72 27.72
N LEU A 236 -30.85 -1.95 27.33
CA LEU A 236 -31.73 -1.26 28.26
C LEU A 236 -32.14 -2.27 29.34
N SER A 237 -31.78 -1.97 30.57
CA SER A 237 -32.40 -2.53 31.76
C SER A 237 -33.89 -2.20 31.68
N ALA A 238 -34.70 -3.13 31.17
CA ALA A 238 -36.11 -3.16 31.51
C ALA A 238 -36.17 -3.49 33.01
N GLY A 239 -36.11 -2.44 33.82
CA GLY A 239 -36.53 -2.50 35.21
C GLY A 239 -37.96 -3.00 35.21
N LYS A 240 -38.16 -4.22 35.70
CA LYS A 240 -39.46 -4.62 36.25
C LYS A 240 -39.65 -3.75 37.49
N SER A 241 -40.43 -2.69 37.35
CA SER A 241 -41.13 -2.08 38.47
C SER A 241 -42.39 -2.90 38.71
N ASP A 242 -42.46 -3.50 39.90
CA ASP A 242 -43.69 -3.98 40.51
C ASP A 242 -44.70 -2.83 40.65
N GLY A 243 -45.99 -3.14 40.48
CA GLY A 243 -47.11 -2.22 40.65
C GLY A 243 -48.33 -2.63 39.83
#